data_AF-A0A431N4C5-F1
#
_entry.id   AF-A0A431N4C5-F1
#
_cell.length_a   1.000
_cell.length_b   1.000
_cell.length_c   1.000
_cell.angle_alpha   90.00
_cell.angle_beta   90.00
_cell.angle_gamma   90.00
#
_symmetry.space_group_name_H-M   'P 1'
#
loop_
_entity.id
_entity.type
_entity.pdbx_description
1 polymer ?
#
loop_
_entity_poly.entity_id
_entity_poly.type
_entity_poly.pdbx_seq_one_letter_code
_entity_poly.pdbx_strand_id
1 'polypeptide(L)'
;MAYGRARRAQSHDHFWPGYVDVLSTLLLVVTFLMSVFMVAQFYVGQEASGKENALKRLTRQIAEMTSLLSLEKSKSKSAEDELSALQASLASLRAENERLTGAISAAGDKDARIAALIKEGEEQRDISKESAAKVDILNQQLLALRRQIAALNEALAAAEAKDKDSQARITDLGARLNVVLARQVQELQRFRSDFFGRLRELLRDRKDIRVVGDRFVFESEVLFSPGQAQLAPEGLAALDPIASAIVELENVVPKEIDWVLQVDGHTDNRPIASDRFPSNWELSSARATSVVKFLISRGVPPKRLVAAGYGEFQPLDDGTSEEARRRNRRIELKLTNR
;
A
#
# COMPACT_ATOMS: atom_id res chain seq x y z
N MET A 1 163.40 -85.30 -2.90
CA MET A 1 164.30 -84.86 -1.80
C MET A 1 163.44 -84.80 -0.55
N ALA A 2 163.63 -85.66 0.46
CA ALA A 2 164.69 -85.60 1.47
C ALA A 2 164.55 -84.31 2.33
N TYR A 3 164.62 -84.27 3.66
CA TYR A 3 165.17 -85.12 4.73
C TYR A 3 164.35 -84.85 6.02
N GLY A 4 164.21 -85.75 7.01
CA GLY A 4 165.19 -86.07 8.06
C GLY A 4 165.29 -84.93 9.10
N ARG A 5 165.36 -85.09 10.43
CA ARG A 5 165.79 -86.09 11.43
C ARG A 5 165.15 -85.62 12.76
N ALA A 6 164.64 -86.45 13.68
CA ALA A 6 165.24 -87.49 14.53
C ALA A 6 166.21 -87.02 15.63
N ARG A 7 166.08 -87.69 16.81
CA ARG A 7 167.02 -87.92 17.94
C ARG A 7 166.87 -87.00 19.18
N ARG A 8 167.09 -87.45 20.43
CA ARG A 8 167.40 -88.77 21.05
C ARG A 8 167.31 -88.65 22.59
N ALA A 9 167.02 -89.79 23.25
CA ALA A 9 167.68 -90.40 24.45
C ALA A 9 167.80 -89.57 25.76
N GLN A 10 167.93 -90.11 26.99
CA GLN A 10 168.40 -91.38 27.56
C GLN A 10 167.99 -91.32 29.08
N SER A 11 167.31 -92.29 29.70
CA SER A 11 167.78 -93.52 30.38
C SER A 11 167.98 -93.46 31.92
N HIS A 12 167.44 -94.50 32.59
CA HIS A 12 167.80 -95.16 33.87
C HIS A 12 166.91 -95.01 35.14
N ASP A 13 166.77 -96.18 35.79
CA ASP A 13 165.85 -96.74 36.79
C ASP A 13 165.64 -96.01 38.13
N HIS A 14 164.50 -96.29 38.82
CA HIS A 14 164.40 -97.01 40.12
C HIS A 14 162.95 -96.95 40.73
N PHE A 15 162.36 -98.14 40.96
CA PHE A 15 161.40 -98.59 42.01
C PHE A 15 160.47 -97.60 42.78
N TRP A 16 159.12 -97.68 42.63
CA TRP A 16 158.08 -97.59 43.72
C TRP A 16 156.61 -97.79 43.22
N PRO A 17 155.64 -98.32 44.02
CA PRO A 17 154.31 -98.73 43.53
C PRO A 17 153.20 -97.65 43.65
N GLY A 18 152.17 -97.76 42.79
CA GLY A 18 151.19 -96.71 42.49
C GLY A 18 149.89 -96.72 43.30
N TYR A 19 149.53 -95.53 43.83
CA TYR A 19 148.25 -95.24 44.50
C TYR A 19 147.59 -93.92 44.01
N VAL A 20 147.98 -93.38 42.85
CA VAL A 20 147.60 -92.00 42.42
C VAL A 20 146.57 -91.93 41.27
N ASP A 21 146.18 -93.04 40.62
CA ASP A 21 145.42 -92.99 39.36
C ASP A 21 143.87 -92.94 39.47
N VAL A 22 143.31 -92.92 40.68
CA VAL A 22 141.83 -92.89 40.87
C VAL A 22 141.28 -91.46 40.95
N LEU A 23 142.11 -90.46 41.21
CA LEU A 23 141.66 -89.08 41.45
C LEU A 23 141.48 -88.24 40.18
N SER A 24 142.18 -88.56 39.09
CA SER A 24 142.15 -87.80 37.83
C SER A 24 140.91 -88.09 36.97
N THR A 25 140.43 -89.33 36.97
CA THR A 25 139.26 -89.78 36.20
C THR A 25 137.94 -89.22 36.75
N LEU A 26 137.87 -88.99 38.06
CA LEU A 26 136.68 -88.44 38.72
C LEU A 26 136.46 -86.96 38.36
N LEU A 27 137.52 -86.20 38.11
CA LEU A 27 137.45 -84.78 37.77
C LEU A 27 136.93 -84.56 36.34
N LEU A 28 137.29 -85.43 35.39
CA LEU A 28 136.88 -85.32 33.99
C LEU A 28 135.38 -85.62 33.79
N VAL A 29 134.82 -86.58 34.52
CA VAL A 29 133.38 -86.91 34.49
C VAL A 29 132.52 -85.74 34.98
N VAL A 30 132.96 -85.04 36.03
CA VAL A 30 132.23 -83.89 36.59
C VAL A 30 132.18 -82.73 35.59
N THR A 31 133.28 -82.45 34.88
CA THR A 31 133.29 -81.39 33.86
C THR A 31 132.39 -81.68 32.66
N PHE A 32 132.30 -82.94 32.22
CA PHE A 32 131.41 -83.36 31.13
C PHE A 32 129.93 -83.24 31.51
N LEU A 33 129.55 -83.65 32.72
CA LEU A 33 128.19 -83.51 33.24
C LEU A 33 127.74 -82.04 33.35
N MET A 34 128.63 -81.15 33.80
CA MET A 34 128.32 -79.72 33.87
C MET A 34 128.12 -79.08 32.48
N SER A 35 128.88 -79.51 31.47
CA SER A 35 128.71 -79.03 30.09
C SER A 35 127.37 -79.42 29.48
N VAL A 36 126.95 -80.69 29.65
CA VAL A 36 125.66 -81.17 29.13
C VAL A 36 124.49 -80.45 29.82
N PHE A 37 124.59 -80.23 31.13
CA PHE A 37 123.59 -79.49 31.90
C PHE A 37 123.46 -78.03 31.43
N MET A 38 124.57 -77.36 31.12
CA MET A 38 124.56 -75.97 30.65
C MET A 38 123.91 -75.81 29.26
N VAL A 39 124.10 -76.77 28.35
CA VAL A 39 123.42 -76.77 27.03
C VAL A 39 121.91 -77.04 27.17
N ALA A 40 121.51 -77.94 28.07
CA ALA A 40 120.10 -78.20 28.36
C ALA A 40 119.41 -76.96 28.96
N GLN A 41 120.07 -76.27 29.89
CA GLN A 41 119.59 -75.00 30.47
C GLN A 41 119.45 -73.90 29.40
N PHE A 42 120.39 -73.82 28.44
CA PHE A 42 120.32 -72.85 27.35
C PHE A 42 119.12 -73.07 26.42
N TYR A 43 118.80 -74.32 26.08
CA TYR A 43 117.65 -74.64 25.22
C TYR A 43 116.31 -74.37 25.92
N VAL A 44 116.18 -74.74 27.20
CA VAL A 44 114.98 -74.44 28.01
C VAL A 44 114.80 -72.93 28.19
N GLY A 45 115.90 -72.18 28.35
CA GLY A 45 115.88 -70.72 28.41
C GLY A 45 115.41 -70.07 27.11
N GLN A 46 115.80 -70.60 25.94
CA GLN A 46 115.30 -70.13 24.64
C GLN A 46 113.81 -70.45 24.44
N GLU A 47 113.35 -71.65 24.82
CA GLU A 47 111.96 -72.05 24.63
C GLU A 47 110.99 -71.28 25.57
N ALA A 48 111.43 -71.00 26.80
CA ALA A 48 110.70 -70.15 27.75
C ALA A 48 110.65 -68.69 27.27
N SER A 49 111.79 -68.13 26.84
CA SER A 49 111.86 -66.74 26.35
C SER A 49 111.05 -66.52 25.07
N GLY A 50 111.02 -67.51 24.16
CA GLY A 50 110.19 -67.47 22.95
C GLY A 50 108.69 -67.46 23.26
N LYS A 51 108.23 -68.34 24.16
CA LYS A 51 106.82 -68.40 24.61
C LYS A 51 106.40 -67.13 25.36
N GLU A 52 107.29 -66.56 26.16
CA GLU A 52 107.03 -65.35 26.94
C GLU A 52 106.94 -64.09 26.06
N ASN A 53 107.73 -64.03 24.99
CA ASN A 53 107.62 -62.97 23.97
C ASN A 53 106.35 -63.10 23.11
N ALA A 54 105.92 -64.31 22.77
CA ALA A 54 104.66 -64.56 22.06
C ALA A 54 103.44 -64.18 22.91
N LEU A 55 103.44 -64.54 24.20
CA LEU A 55 102.42 -64.11 25.16
C LEU A 55 102.35 -62.59 25.27
N LYS A 56 103.49 -61.89 25.43
CA LYS A 56 103.50 -60.42 25.46
C LYS A 56 102.90 -59.78 24.21
N ARG A 57 103.15 -60.34 23.01
CA ARG A 57 102.55 -59.84 21.75
C ARG A 57 101.04 -60.08 21.70
N LEU A 58 100.58 -61.28 22.05
CA LEU A 58 99.16 -61.61 22.09
C LEU A 58 98.41 -60.76 23.14
N THR A 59 98.97 -60.55 24.32
CA THR A 59 98.40 -59.67 25.34
C THR A 59 98.31 -58.22 24.84
N ARG A 60 99.30 -57.74 24.08
CA ARG A 60 99.27 -56.40 23.46
C ARG A 60 98.20 -56.29 22.37
N GLN A 61 98.07 -57.30 21.50
CA GLN A 61 97.00 -57.35 20.49
C GLN A 61 95.60 -57.44 21.11
N ILE A 62 95.42 -58.24 22.17
CA ILE A 62 94.16 -58.31 22.91
C ILE A 62 93.84 -56.95 23.54
N ALA A 63 94.83 -56.25 24.11
CA ALA A 63 94.63 -54.91 24.66
C ALA A 63 94.26 -53.88 23.57
N GLU A 64 94.92 -53.91 22.41
CA GLU A 64 94.61 -53.06 21.27
C GLU A 64 93.20 -53.31 20.72
N MET A 65 92.82 -54.58 20.47
CA MET A 65 91.47 -54.95 20.01
C MET A 65 90.40 -54.60 21.05
N THR A 66 90.70 -54.73 22.34
CA THR A 66 89.79 -54.29 23.43
C THR A 66 89.60 -52.78 23.41
N SER A 67 90.66 -52.00 23.16
CA SER A 67 90.56 -50.54 23.04
C SER A 67 89.76 -50.11 21.79
N LEU A 68 89.97 -50.79 20.65
CA LEU A 68 89.24 -50.53 19.41
C LEU A 68 87.76 -50.90 19.54
N LEU A 69 87.46 -52.04 20.14
CA LEU A 69 86.09 -52.45 20.43
C LEU A 69 85.41 -51.49 21.41
N SER A 70 86.13 -51.01 22.42
CA SER A 70 85.62 -49.98 23.33
C SER A 70 85.33 -48.66 22.61
N LEU A 71 86.17 -48.26 21.66
CA LEU A 71 85.99 -47.04 20.86
C LEU A 71 84.81 -47.19 19.89
N GLU A 72 84.67 -48.34 19.24
CA GLU A 72 83.57 -48.65 18.32
C GLU A 72 82.24 -48.72 19.09
N LYS A 73 82.21 -49.39 20.23
CA LYS A 73 81.05 -49.41 21.14
C LYS A 73 80.70 -48.01 21.67
N SER A 74 81.70 -47.17 21.95
CA SER A 74 81.48 -45.76 22.34
C SER A 74 80.90 -44.93 21.19
N LYS A 75 81.36 -45.12 19.96
CA LYS A 75 80.81 -44.43 18.77
C LYS A 75 79.39 -44.89 18.46
N SER A 76 79.12 -46.19 18.55
CA SER A 76 77.76 -46.75 18.38
C SER A 76 76.81 -46.17 19.42
N LYS A 77 77.21 -46.13 20.70
CA LYS A 77 76.44 -45.48 21.76
C LYS A 77 76.20 -43.99 21.50
N SER A 78 77.22 -43.26 21.05
CA SER A 78 77.07 -41.84 20.67
C SER A 78 76.09 -41.64 19.52
N ALA A 79 76.11 -42.52 18.51
CA ALA A 79 75.17 -42.48 17.40
C ALA A 79 73.74 -42.84 17.83
N GLU A 80 73.57 -43.81 18.74
CA GLU A 80 72.28 -44.13 19.35
C GLU A 80 71.71 -42.96 20.17
N ASP A 81 72.57 -42.27 20.94
CA ASP A 81 72.21 -41.07 21.70
C ASP A 81 71.81 -39.92 20.76
N GLU A 82 72.57 -39.67 19.68
CA GLU A 82 72.25 -38.67 18.65
C GLU A 82 70.94 -39.00 17.93
N LEU A 83 70.71 -40.26 17.57
CA LEU A 83 69.50 -40.70 16.89
C LEU A 83 68.28 -40.57 17.80
N SER A 84 68.43 -40.86 19.10
CA SER A 84 67.41 -40.62 20.11
C SER A 84 67.11 -39.12 20.30
N ALA A 85 68.15 -38.28 20.32
CA ALA A 85 68.00 -36.83 20.40
C ALA A 85 67.31 -36.25 19.15
N LEU A 86 67.68 -36.72 17.96
CA LEU A 86 67.04 -36.35 16.70
C LEU A 86 65.59 -36.82 16.65
N GLN A 87 65.28 -38.04 17.08
CA GLN A 87 63.91 -38.54 17.17
C GLN A 87 63.06 -37.71 18.14
N ALA A 88 63.61 -37.33 19.30
CA ALA A 88 62.95 -36.45 20.25
C ALA A 88 62.71 -35.04 19.66
N SER A 89 63.69 -34.48 18.95
CA SER A 89 63.55 -33.18 18.27
C SER A 89 62.56 -33.22 17.11
N LEU A 90 62.47 -34.35 16.39
CA LEU A 90 61.52 -34.52 15.30
C LEU A 90 60.10 -34.71 15.86
N ALA A 91 59.95 -35.42 16.97
CA ALA A 91 58.67 -35.53 17.69
C ALA A 91 58.21 -34.16 18.22
N SER A 92 59.10 -33.34 18.77
CA SER A 92 58.75 -31.99 19.23
C SER A 92 58.34 -31.07 18.07
N LEU A 93 59.09 -31.08 16.96
CA LEU A 93 58.76 -30.31 15.75
C LEU A 93 57.44 -30.75 15.10
N ARG A 94 57.10 -32.04 15.14
CA ARG A 94 55.78 -32.54 14.69
C ARG A 94 54.66 -32.03 15.59
N ALA A 95 54.83 -32.14 16.91
CA ALA A 95 53.86 -31.62 17.86
C ALA A 95 53.66 -30.10 17.73
N GLU A 96 54.73 -29.35 17.43
CA GLU A 96 54.66 -27.92 17.17
C GLU A 96 53.95 -27.60 15.86
N ASN A 97 54.21 -28.34 14.78
CA ASN A 97 53.46 -28.21 13.53
C ASN A 97 51.97 -28.53 13.69
N GLU A 98 51.63 -29.59 14.43
CA GLU A 98 50.22 -29.93 14.73
C GLU A 98 49.54 -28.81 15.51
N ARG A 99 50.22 -28.23 16.52
CA ARG A 99 49.72 -27.06 17.26
C ARG A 99 49.52 -25.83 16.38
N LEU A 100 50.50 -25.51 15.52
CA LEU A 100 50.41 -24.38 14.60
C LEU A 100 49.29 -24.57 13.57
N THR A 101 49.15 -25.78 13.03
CA THR A 101 48.06 -26.13 12.10
C THR A 101 46.69 -25.98 12.77
N GLY A 102 46.55 -26.45 14.01
CA GLY A 102 45.33 -26.25 14.81
C GLY A 102 45.01 -24.78 15.08
N ALA A 103 46.04 -23.96 15.38
CA ALA A 103 45.88 -22.53 15.59
C ALA A 103 45.46 -21.78 14.31
N ILE A 104 46.01 -22.16 13.14
CA ILE A 104 45.65 -21.58 11.83
C ILE A 104 44.19 -21.92 11.48
N SER A 105 43.75 -23.15 11.68
CA SER A 105 42.34 -23.54 11.46
C SER A 105 41.38 -22.76 12.36
N ALA A 106 41.73 -22.63 13.65
CA ALA A 106 40.92 -21.84 14.59
C ALA A 106 40.90 -20.34 14.27
N ALA A 107 41.97 -19.79 13.67
CA ALA A 107 41.98 -18.43 13.15
C ALA A 107 41.09 -18.30 11.91
N GLY A 108 41.14 -19.25 10.97
CA GLY A 108 40.25 -19.28 9.80
C GLY A 108 38.77 -19.33 10.16
N ASP A 109 38.38 -20.10 11.17
CA ASP A 109 37.00 -20.15 11.67
C ASP A 109 36.55 -18.81 12.30
N LYS A 110 37.46 -18.11 12.98
CA LYS A 110 37.19 -16.77 13.53
C LYS A 110 37.01 -15.74 12.41
N ASP A 111 37.84 -15.78 11.38
CA ASP A 111 37.73 -14.88 10.23
C ASP A 111 36.42 -15.12 9.47
N ALA A 112 36.01 -16.39 9.30
CA ALA A 112 34.71 -16.72 8.73
C ALA A 112 33.53 -16.19 9.58
N ARG A 113 33.63 -16.29 10.91
CA ARG A 113 32.63 -15.74 11.84
C ARG A 113 32.55 -14.21 11.78
N ILE A 114 33.70 -13.54 11.71
CA ILE A 114 33.78 -12.07 11.58
C ILE A 114 33.17 -11.64 10.24
N ALA A 115 33.49 -12.30 9.14
CA ALA A 115 32.90 -12.01 7.83
C ALA A 115 31.37 -12.17 7.83
N ALA A 116 30.85 -13.21 8.47
CA ALA A 116 29.41 -13.41 8.62
C ALA A 116 28.73 -12.29 9.44
N LEU A 117 29.34 -11.87 10.56
CA LEU A 117 28.82 -10.77 11.39
C LEU A 117 28.89 -9.42 10.69
N ILE A 118 29.94 -9.15 9.89
CA ILE A 118 30.04 -7.95 9.07
C ILE A 118 28.88 -7.93 8.06
N LYS A 119 28.64 -9.05 7.36
CA LYS A 119 27.55 -9.16 6.40
C LYS A 119 26.18 -8.94 7.06
N GLU A 120 25.94 -9.56 8.22
CA GLU A 120 24.70 -9.36 8.98
C GLU A 120 24.53 -7.89 9.43
N GLY A 121 25.61 -7.24 9.85
CA GLY A 121 25.63 -5.82 10.20
C GLY A 121 25.36 -4.90 9.01
N GLU A 122 25.87 -5.22 7.83
CA GLU A 122 25.57 -4.51 6.58
C GLU A 122 24.10 -4.65 6.18
N GLU A 123 23.55 -5.88 6.22
CA GLU A 123 22.13 -6.14 5.94
C GLU A 123 21.21 -5.38 6.89
N GLN A 124 21.49 -5.39 8.21
CA GLN A 124 20.72 -4.60 9.18
C GLN A 124 20.81 -3.10 8.92
N ARG A 125 22.00 -2.61 8.54
CA ARG A 125 22.20 -1.19 8.24
C ARG A 125 21.41 -0.76 7.01
N ASP A 126 21.33 -1.61 6.00
CA ASP A 126 20.57 -1.32 4.79
C ASP A 126 19.06 -1.37 5.04
N ILE A 127 18.56 -2.35 5.81
CA ILE A 127 17.16 -2.39 6.27
C ILE A 127 16.81 -1.14 7.09
N SER A 128 17.73 -0.68 7.94
CA SER A 128 17.54 0.54 8.75
C SER A 128 17.48 1.80 7.88
N LYS A 129 18.35 1.93 6.87
CA LYS A 129 18.28 3.04 5.90
C LYS A 129 16.97 3.03 5.11
N GLU A 130 16.52 1.86 4.65
CA GLU A 130 15.25 1.73 3.93
C GLU A 130 14.06 2.13 4.83
N SER A 131 14.08 1.68 6.08
CA SER A 131 13.05 2.02 7.06
C SER A 131 13.02 3.53 7.35
N ALA A 132 14.19 4.17 7.50
CA ALA A 132 14.30 5.62 7.67
C ALA A 132 13.75 6.38 6.45
N ALA A 133 14.13 5.97 5.23
CA ALA A 133 13.59 6.56 4.00
C ALA A 133 12.06 6.41 3.90
N LYS A 134 11.52 5.26 4.32
CA LYS A 134 10.07 5.01 4.35
C LYS A 134 9.36 5.93 5.36
N VAL A 135 9.94 6.14 6.54
CA VAL A 135 9.41 7.06 7.54
C VAL A 135 9.41 8.50 7.02
N ASP A 136 10.47 8.92 6.34
CA ASP A 136 10.55 10.26 5.75
C ASP A 136 9.46 10.49 4.69
N ILE A 137 9.25 9.50 3.80
CA ILE A 137 8.18 9.55 2.79
C ILE A 137 6.81 9.60 3.46
N LEU A 138 6.55 8.77 4.47
CA LEU A 138 5.28 8.78 5.20
C LEU A 138 5.05 10.11 5.92
N ASN A 139 6.10 10.73 6.47
CA ASN A 139 5.99 12.04 7.11
C ASN A 139 5.69 13.13 6.08
N GLN A 140 6.31 13.09 4.91
CA GLN A 140 5.97 13.99 3.79
C GLN A 140 4.52 13.81 3.33
N GLN A 141 4.04 12.57 3.21
CA GLN A 141 2.65 12.27 2.88
C GLN A 141 1.69 12.78 3.96
N LEU A 142 2.03 12.61 5.24
CA LEU A 142 1.22 13.12 6.36
C LEU A 142 1.09 14.64 6.32
N LEU A 143 2.17 15.36 6.02
CA LEU A 143 2.15 16.81 5.86
C LEU A 143 1.31 17.24 4.66
N ALA A 144 1.39 16.53 3.53
CA ALA A 144 0.56 16.79 2.36
C ALA A 144 -0.93 16.58 2.66
N LEU A 145 -1.29 15.49 3.33
CA LEU A 145 -2.66 15.20 3.77
C LEU A 145 -3.18 16.26 4.75
N ARG A 146 -2.36 16.70 5.71
CA ARG A 146 -2.73 17.79 6.63
C ARG A 146 -3.03 19.09 5.90
N ARG A 147 -2.24 19.44 4.88
CA ARG A 147 -2.50 20.62 4.02
C ARG A 147 -3.78 20.45 3.22
N GLN A 148 -4.04 19.27 2.66
CA GLN A 148 -5.29 18.99 1.94
C GLN A 148 -6.51 19.10 2.85
N ILE A 149 -6.45 18.55 4.07
CA ILE A 149 -7.54 18.66 5.06
C ILE A 149 -7.78 20.13 5.43
N ALA A 150 -6.72 20.92 5.66
CA ALA A 150 -6.87 22.35 5.96
C ALA A 150 -7.56 23.11 4.82
N ALA A 151 -7.15 22.86 3.57
CA ALA A 151 -7.77 23.47 2.39
C ALA A 151 -9.24 23.04 2.20
N LEU A 152 -9.56 21.77 2.45
CA LEU A 152 -10.95 21.27 2.40
C LEU A 152 -11.82 21.90 3.48
N ASN A 153 -11.31 22.06 4.70
CA ASN A 153 -12.06 22.72 5.78
C ASN A 153 -12.31 24.20 5.48
N GLU A 154 -11.34 24.90 4.91
CA GLU A 154 -11.52 26.30 4.47
C GLU A 154 -12.55 26.40 3.34
N ALA A 155 -12.48 25.53 2.35
CA ALA A 155 -13.45 25.46 1.27
C ALA A 155 -14.86 25.14 1.78
N LEU A 156 -14.99 24.22 2.75
CA LEU A 156 -16.25 23.89 3.40
C LEU A 156 -16.82 25.09 4.15
N ALA A 157 -16.01 25.79 4.95
CA ALA A 157 -16.44 26.98 5.68
C ALA A 157 -16.91 28.10 4.73
N ALA A 158 -16.21 28.30 3.61
CA ALA A 158 -16.62 29.26 2.58
C ALA A 158 -17.94 28.85 1.90
N ALA A 159 -18.12 27.56 1.62
CA ALA A 159 -19.35 27.03 1.05
C ALA A 159 -20.54 27.20 2.01
N GLU A 160 -20.37 26.86 3.30
CA GLU A 160 -21.40 27.04 4.33
C GLU A 160 -21.78 28.52 4.52
N ALA A 161 -20.80 29.44 4.45
CA ALA A 161 -21.08 30.87 4.52
C ALA A 161 -21.90 31.35 3.32
N LYS A 162 -21.57 30.88 2.11
CA LYS A 162 -22.32 31.19 0.88
C LYS A 162 -23.73 30.61 0.91
N ASP A 163 -23.90 29.41 1.46
CA ASP A 163 -25.21 28.77 1.60
C ASP A 163 -26.11 29.56 2.57
N LYS A 164 -25.59 29.94 3.74
CA LYS A 164 -26.30 30.79 4.70
C LYS A 164 -26.75 32.12 4.09
N ASP A 165 -25.88 32.78 3.34
CA ASP A 165 -26.21 34.03 2.67
C ASP A 165 -27.24 33.83 1.55
N SER A 166 -27.13 32.75 0.76
CA SER A 166 -28.12 32.39 -0.25
C SER A 166 -29.50 32.12 0.38
N GLN A 167 -29.54 31.38 1.49
CA GLN A 167 -30.77 31.10 2.24
C GLN A 167 -31.39 32.37 2.83
N ALA A 168 -30.57 33.28 3.35
CA ALA A 168 -31.03 34.58 3.83
C ALA A 168 -31.65 35.41 2.68
N ARG A 169 -31.00 35.42 1.50
CA ARG A 169 -31.54 36.07 0.30
C ARG A 169 -32.86 35.44 -0.14
N ILE A 170 -32.95 34.12 -0.22
CA ILE A 170 -34.21 33.42 -0.59
C ILE A 170 -35.34 33.78 0.38
N THR A 171 -35.05 33.83 1.67
CA THR A 171 -36.04 34.19 2.70
C THR A 171 -36.49 35.64 2.56
N ASP A 172 -35.58 36.59 2.34
CA ASP A 172 -35.89 38.00 2.10
C ASP A 172 -36.71 38.19 0.80
N LEU A 173 -36.29 37.54 -0.29
CA LEU A 173 -37.03 37.56 -1.56
C LEU A 173 -38.43 36.97 -1.36
N GLY A 174 -38.56 35.81 -0.72
CA GLY A 174 -39.84 35.18 -0.44
C GLY A 174 -40.77 36.09 0.37
N ALA A 175 -40.26 36.76 1.40
CA ALA A 175 -41.02 37.73 2.18
C ALA A 175 -41.48 38.93 1.33
N ARG A 176 -40.59 39.51 0.51
CA ARG A 176 -40.94 40.62 -0.39
C ARG A 176 -41.99 40.22 -1.43
N LEU A 177 -41.82 39.05 -2.04
CA LEU A 177 -42.77 38.52 -3.02
C LEU A 177 -44.14 38.32 -2.38
N ASN A 178 -44.21 37.76 -1.18
CA ASN A 178 -45.46 37.58 -0.46
C ASN A 178 -46.14 38.92 -0.14
N VAL A 179 -45.39 39.94 0.26
CA VAL A 179 -45.94 41.28 0.49
C VAL A 179 -46.47 41.91 -0.80
N VAL A 180 -45.72 41.81 -1.90
CA VAL A 180 -46.16 42.33 -3.21
C VAL A 180 -47.40 41.58 -3.71
N LEU A 181 -47.42 40.25 -3.63
CA LEU A 181 -48.56 39.44 -4.03
C LEU A 181 -49.79 39.75 -3.18
N ALA A 182 -49.64 39.85 -1.86
CA ALA A 182 -50.73 40.22 -0.96
C ALA A 182 -51.31 41.59 -1.32
N ARG A 183 -50.43 42.57 -1.63
CA ARG A 183 -50.85 43.90 -2.09
C ARG A 183 -51.60 43.84 -3.43
N GLN A 184 -51.09 43.11 -4.42
CA GLN A 184 -51.75 42.94 -5.71
C GLN A 184 -53.13 42.28 -5.57
N VAL A 185 -53.25 41.25 -4.73
CA VAL A 185 -54.53 40.60 -4.44
C VAL A 185 -55.48 41.57 -3.77
N GLN A 186 -55.05 42.34 -2.78
CA GLN A 186 -55.88 43.35 -2.12
C GLN A 186 -56.33 44.46 -3.07
N GLU A 187 -55.43 44.96 -3.93
CA GLU A 187 -55.76 45.96 -4.95
C GLU A 187 -56.76 45.40 -5.96
N LEU A 188 -56.56 44.18 -6.47
CA LEU A 188 -57.52 43.51 -7.35
C LEU A 188 -58.88 43.33 -6.67
N GLN A 189 -58.92 42.91 -5.41
CA GLN A 189 -60.16 42.78 -4.65
C GLN A 189 -60.89 44.11 -4.53
N ARG A 190 -60.17 45.21 -4.27
CA ARG A 190 -60.75 46.56 -4.22
C ARG A 190 -61.32 46.98 -5.58
N PHE A 191 -60.54 46.85 -6.65
CA PHE A 191 -61.02 47.17 -8.00
C PHE A 191 -62.22 46.32 -8.40
N ARG A 192 -62.22 45.04 -8.02
CA ARG A 192 -63.35 44.14 -8.20
C ARG A 192 -64.58 44.70 -7.49
N SER A 193 -64.50 45.01 -6.19
CA SER A 193 -65.62 45.58 -5.44
C SER A 193 -66.14 46.90 -6.03
N ASP A 194 -65.24 47.82 -6.40
CA ASP A 194 -65.59 49.12 -6.98
C ASP A 194 -66.27 48.94 -8.35
N PHE A 195 -65.75 48.05 -9.19
CA PHE A 195 -66.32 47.70 -10.49
C PHE A 195 -67.72 47.08 -10.35
N PHE A 196 -67.87 46.05 -9.51
CA PHE A 196 -69.17 45.41 -9.28
C PHE A 196 -70.19 46.37 -8.65
N GLY A 197 -69.73 47.31 -7.80
CA GLY A 197 -70.58 48.37 -7.25
C GLY A 197 -71.16 49.27 -8.33
N ARG A 198 -70.30 49.83 -9.19
CA ARG A 198 -70.72 50.71 -10.31
C ARG A 198 -71.58 49.96 -11.32
N LEU A 199 -71.19 48.74 -11.67
CA LEU A 199 -71.92 47.95 -12.65
C LEU A 199 -73.30 47.53 -12.11
N ARG A 200 -73.43 47.22 -10.81
CA ARG A 200 -74.73 46.99 -10.17
C ARG A 200 -75.63 48.22 -10.20
N GLU A 201 -75.07 49.42 -10.09
CA GLU A 201 -75.82 50.67 -10.22
C GLU A 201 -76.31 50.88 -11.65
N LEU A 202 -75.45 50.68 -12.65
CA LEU A 202 -75.82 50.78 -14.08
C LEU A 202 -76.87 49.75 -14.51
N LEU A 203 -76.89 48.58 -13.87
CA LEU A 203 -77.80 47.49 -14.19
C LEU A 203 -79.02 47.40 -13.24
N ARG A 204 -79.21 48.39 -12.36
CA ARG A 204 -80.28 48.37 -11.34
C ARG A 204 -81.69 48.21 -11.91
N ASP A 205 -81.95 48.81 -13.06
CA ASP A 205 -83.27 48.82 -13.69
C ASP A 205 -83.48 47.65 -14.68
N ARG A 206 -82.47 46.78 -14.84
CA ARG A 206 -82.52 45.62 -15.74
C ARG A 206 -82.92 44.35 -15.00
N LYS A 207 -84.15 43.90 -15.24
CA LYS A 207 -84.74 42.69 -14.63
C LYS A 207 -84.19 41.38 -15.19
N ASP A 208 -83.52 41.47 -16.33
CA ASP A 208 -82.92 40.38 -17.11
C ASP A 208 -81.54 39.94 -16.60
N ILE A 209 -80.98 40.64 -15.61
CA ILE A 209 -79.64 40.40 -15.08
C ILE A 209 -79.72 40.14 -13.58
N ARG A 210 -79.13 39.04 -13.13
CA ARG A 210 -79.01 38.72 -11.70
C ARG A 210 -77.57 38.87 -11.25
N VAL A 211 -77.35 39.59 -10.16
CA VAL A 211 -76.04 39.67 -9.49
C VAL A 211 -76.02 38.64 -8.36
N VAL A 212 -75.13 37.66 -8.45
CA VAL A 212 -74.94 36.63 -7.41
C VAL A 212 -73.48 36.68 -6.96
N GLY A 213 -73.24 37.23 -5.76
CA GLY A 213 -71.89 37.45 -5.26
C GLY A 213 -71.10 38.37 -6.18
N ASP A 214 -70.03 37.84 -6.79
CA ASP A 214 -69.14 38.50 -7.75
C ASP A 214 -69.35 37.99 -9.19
N ARG A 215 -70.57 37.55 -9.50
CA ARG A 215 -70.95 37.05 -10.82
C ARG A 215 -72.20 37.74 -11.34
N PHE A 216 -72.20 38.06 -12.62
CA PHE A 216 -73.40 38.44 -13.36
C PHE A 216 -73.95 37.23 -14.06
N VAL A 217 -75.20 36.89 -13.77
CA VAL A 217 -75.89 35.74 -14.33
C VAL A 217 -76.96 36.24 -15.29
N PHE A 218 -76.83 35.82 -16.54
CA PHE A 218 -77.78 36.07 -17.62
C PHE A 218 -78.52 34.79 -17.92
N GLU A 219 -79.85 34.85 -17.94
CA GLU A 219 -80.62 33.73 -18.46
C GLU A 219 -80.36 33.58 -19.97
N SER A 220 -80.11 32.36 -20.43
CA SER A 220 -79.72 32.12 -21.82
C SER A 220 -80.78 32.58 -22.82
N GLU A 221 -82.05 32.61 -22.43
CA GLU A 221 -83.18 33.02 -23.29
C GLU A 221 -83.20 34.53 -23.57
N VAL A 222 -82.57 35.33 -22.70
CA VAL A 222 -82.38 36.76 -22.94
C VAL A 222 -81.30 37.00 -23.99
N LEU A 223 -80.24 36.19 -23.93
CA LEU A 223 -79.07 36.38 -24.79
C LEU A 223 -79.18 35.64 -26.13
N PHE A 224 -79.89 34.52 -26.18
CA PHE A 224 -79.90 33.59 -27.31
C PHE A 224 -81.30 33.05 -27.56
N SER A 225 -81.60 32.78 -28.83
CA SER A 225 -82.74 31.93 -29.17
C SER A 225 -82.51 30.47 -28.71
N PRO A 226 -83.60 29.71 -28.44
CA PRO A 226 -83.49 28.30 -28.03
C PRO A 226 -82.63 27.45 -28.98
N GLY A 227 -81.73 26.65 -28.42
CA GLY A 227 -80.82 25.79 -29.20
C GLY A 227 -79.76 26.50 -30.05
N GLN A 228 -79.70 27.84 -30.01
CA GLN A 228 -78.73 28.62 -30.78
C GLN A 228 -77.63 29.21 -29.89
N ALA A 229 -76.49 29.49 -30.52
CA ALA A 229 -75.37 30.23 -29.92
C ALA A 229 -75.17 31.63 -30.51
N GLN A 230 -75.99 32.03 -31.49
CA GLN A 230 -75.97 33.38 -32.03
C GLN A 230 -76.71 34.33 -31.08
N LEU A 231 -76.07 35.44 -30.71
CA LEU A 231 -76.68 36.45 -29.84
C LEU A 231 -77.89 37.09 -30.50
N ALA A 232 -78.99 37.18 -29.75
CA ALA A 232 -80.21 37.89 -30.14
C ALA A 232 -80.02 39.42 -30.00
N PRO A 233 -80.79 40.25 -30.71
CA PRO A 233 -80.72 41.72 -30.59
C PRO A 233 -80.84 42.23 -29.15
N GLU A 234 -81.72 41.63 -28.36
CA GLU A 234 -81.94 41.93 -26.95
C GLU A 234 -80.68 41.61 -26.12
N GLY A 235 -80.04 40.48 -26.42
CA GLY A 235 -78.79 40.06 -25.80
C GLY A 235 -77.63 40.99 -26.10
N LEU A 236 -77.53 41.49 -27.34
CA LEU A 236 -76.54 42.51 -27.71
C LEU A 236 -76.76 43.80 -26.90
N ALA A 237 -78.01 44.25 -26.78
CA ALA A 237 -78.36 45.44 -26.02
C ALA A 237 -78.15 45.27 -24.50
N ALA A 238 -78.21 44.04 -23.98
CA ALA A 238 -77.92 43.72 -22.58
C ALA A 238 -76.42 43.67 -22.28
N LEU A 239 -75.60 43.24 -23.23
CA LEU A 239 -74.14 43.12 -23.09
C LEU A 239 -73.38 44.42 -23.37
N ASP A 240 -73.97 45.37 -24.11
CA ASP A 240 -73.34 46.66 -24.45
C ASP A 240 -72.86 47.49 -23.23
N PRO A 241 -73.69 47.68 -22.18
CA PRO A 241 -73.24 48.40 -20.97
C PRO A 241 -72.08 47.69 -20.26
N ILE A 242 -72.05 46.36 -20.33
CA ILE A 242 -70.98 45.55 -19.72
C ILE A 242 -69.68 45.73 -20.49
N ALA A 243 -69.73 45.66 -21.82
CA ALA A 243 -68.58 45.92 -22.66
C ALA A 243 -67.96 47.30 -22.35
N SER A 244 -68.81 48.33 -22.23
CA SER A 244 -68.38 49.69 -21.90
C SER A 244 -67.71 49.75 -20.52
N ALA A 245 -68.32 49.14 -19.50
CA ALA A 245 -67.76 49.09 -18.15
C ALA A 245 -66.41 48.35 -18.10
N ILE A 246 -66.23 47.29 -18.89
CA ILE A 246 -64.96 46.55 -18.96
C ILE A 246 -63.86 47.38 -19.63
N VAL A 247 -64.20 48.14 -20.67
CA VAL A 247 -63.25 49.06 -21.33
C VAL A 247 -62.81 50.16 -20.36
N GLU A 248 -63.73 50.72 -19.57
CA GLU A 248 -63.39 51.67 -18.51
C GLU A 248 -62.50 51.03 -17.44
N LEU A 249 -62.77 49.78 -17.05
CA LEU A 249 -61.97 49.04 -16.07
C LEU A 249 -60.53 48.84 -16.55
N GLU A 250 -60.31 48.44 -17.81
CA GLU A 250 -58.95 48.28 -18.38
C GLU A 250 -58.14 49.58 -18.33
N ASN A 251 -58.79 50.76 -18.39
CA ASN A 251 -58.11 52.05 -18.30
C ASN A 251 -57.71 52.44 -16.87
N VAL A 252 -58.37 51.88 -15.86
CA VAL A 252 -58.16 52.23 -14.45
C VAL A 252 -57.29 51.20 -13.72
N VAL A 253 -57.38 49.92 -14.10
CA VAL A 253 -56.61 48.85 -13.46
C VAL A 253 -55.16 48.87 -13.95
N PRO A 254 -54.16 48.88 -13.04
CA PRO A 254 -52.76 48.82 -13.41
C PRO A 254 -52.42 47.60 -14.28
N LYS A 255 -51.46 47.77 -15.20
CA LYS A 255 -51.07 46.71 -16.15
C LYS A 255 -50.42 45.51 -15.47
N GLU A 256 -49.91 45.71 -14.26
CA GLU A 256 -49.24 44.72 -13.41
C GLU A 256 -50.24 43.72 -12.80
N ILE A 257 -51.54 44.03 -12.82
CA ILE A 257 -52.60 43.13 -12.35
C ILE A 257 -53.10 42.30 -13.53
N ASP A 258 -52.83 40.99 -13.50
CA ASP A 258 -53.26 40.05 -14.53
C ASP A 258 -54.70 39.54 -14.30
N TRP A 259 -55.65 40.48 -14.39
CA TRP A 259 -57.07 40.18 -14.33
C TRP A 259 -57.61 39.74 -15.69
N VAL A 260 -58.65 38.91 -15.67
CA VAL A 260 -59.44 38.51 -16.82
C VAL A 260 -60.92 38.45 -16.45
N LEU A 261 -61.78 38.70 -17.44
CA LEU A 261 -63.20 38.42 -17.38
C LEU A 261 -63.45 37.05 -17.99
N GLN A 262 -63.88 36.12 -17.14
CA GLN A 262 -64.27 34.79 -17.54
C GLN A 262 -65.78 34.76 -17.82
N VAL A 263 -66.13 34.23 -18.99
CA VAL A 263 -67.50 34.03 -19.47
C VAL A 263 -67.79 32.53 -19.45
N ASP A 264 -68.71 32.12 -18.60
CA ASP A 264 -69.05 30.73 -18.34
C ASP A 264 -70.41 30.41 -18.97
N GLY A 265 -70.43 29.46 -19.90
CA GLY A 265 -71.65 28.94 -20.51
C GLY A 265 -72.16 27.70 -19.79
N HIS A 266 -73.46 27.65 -19.54
CA HIS A 266 -74.13 26.50 -18.94
C HIS A 266 -75.41 26.11 -19.69
N THR A 267 -75.75 24.83 -19.64
CA THR A 267 -77.01 24.28 -20.14
C THR A 267 -77.84 23.70 -18.99
N ASP A 268 -79.07 23.31 -19.28
CA ASP A 268 -79.80 22.41 -18.39
C ASP A 268 -79.41 20.95 -18.65
N ASN A 269 -80.05 20.04 -17.93
CA ASN A 269 -79.84 18.60 -18.00
C ASN A 269 -80.56 17.89 -19.15
N ARG A 270 -81.20 18.62 -20.08
CA ARG A 270 -81.76 18.00 -21.28
C ARG A 270 -80.62 17.85 -22.30
N PRO A 271 -80.33 16.63 -22.77
CA PRO A 271 -79.27 16.43 -23.75
C PRO A 271 -79.68 17.08 -25.08
N ILE A 272 -78.74 17.83 -25.66
CA ILE A 272 -78.83 18.29 -27.06
C ILE A 272 -77.98 17.37 -27.95
N ALA A 273 -78.52 17.00 -29.11
CA ALA A 273 -77.82 16.22 -30.13
C ALA A 273 -78.24 16.75 -31.50
N SER A 274 -77.66 17.87 -31.91
CA SER A 274 -77.90 18.49 -33.21
C SER A 274 -76.64 18.47 -34.06
N ASP A 275 -76.77 18.54 -35.39
CA ASP A 275 -75.61 18.58 -36.30
C ASP A 275 -74.64 19.73 -35.97
N ARG A 276 -75.17 20.85 -35.47
CA ARG A 276 -74.38 22.03 -35.10
C ARG A 276 -73.78 21.96 -33.70
N PHE A 277 -74.49 21.34 -32.75
CA PHE A 277 -74.09 21.17 -31.36
C PHE A 277 -74.34 19.71 -30.95
N PRO A 278 -73.32 18.84 -31.06
CA PRO A 278 -73.42 17.41 -30.74
C PRO A 278 -73.70 17.13 -29.27
N SER A 279 -73.29 18.02 -28.35
CA SER A 279 -73.60 17.92 -26.92
C SER A 279 -73.75 19.27 -26.25
N ASN A 280 -74.12 19.23 -24.96
CA ASN A 280 -74.23 20.40 -24.10
C ASN A 280 -72.88 21.10 -23.88
N TRP A 281 -71.74 20.39 -24.04
CA TRP A 281 -70.41 21.00 -24.01
C TRP A 281 -70.19 21.94 -25.19
N GLU A 282 -70.53 21.53 -26.41
CA GLU A 282 -70.35 22.38 -27.60
C GLU A 282 -71.31 23.57 -27.56
N LEU A 283 -72.57 23.37 -27.15
CA LEU A 283 -73.53 24.46 -27.06
C LEU A 283 -73.09 25.52 -26.03
N SER A 284 -72.74 25.09 -24.81
CA SER A 284 -72.30 26.02 -23.76
C SER A 284 -71.02 26.77 -24.13
N SER A 285 -70.02 26.06 -24.68
CA SER A 285 -68.76 26.66 -25.12
C SER A 285 -68.95 27.64 -26.28
N ALA A 286 -69.82 27.30 -27.24
CA ALA A 286 -70.13 28.17 -28.38
C ALA A 286 -70.85 29.45 -27.94
N ARG A 287 -71.76 29.36 -26.96
CA ARG A 287 -72.44 30.53 -26.38
C ARG A 287 -71.47 31.45 -25.65
N ALA A 288 -70.62 30.90 -24.78
CA ALA A 288 -69.58 31.66 -24.08
C ALA A 288 -68.63 32.36 -25.08
N THR A 289 -68.22 31.65 -26.13
CA THR A 289 -67.38 32.20 -27.20
C THR A 289 -68.07 33.33 -27.96
N SER A 290 -69.38 33.23 -28.18
CA SER A 290 -70.15 34.26 -28.90
C SER A 290 -70.26 35.56 -28.10
N VAL A 291 -70.43 35.46 -26.78
CA VAL A 291 -70.35 36.61 -25.86
C VAL A 291 -68.96 37.22 -25.90
N VAL A 292 -67.89 36.42 -25.79
CA VAL A 292 -66.51 36.93 -25.87
C VAL A 292 -66.25 37.64 -27.20
N LYS A 293 -66.65 37.06 -28.34
CA LYS A 293 -66.49 37.70 -29.65
C LYS A 293 -67.24 39.03 -29.75
N PHE A 294 -68.42 39.11 -29.14
CA PHE A 294 -69.16 40.36 -29.08
C PHE A 294 -68.46 41.41 -28.19
N LEU A 295 -67.96 41.03 -27.02
CA LEU A 295 -67.20 41.95 -26.17
C LEU A 295 -65.94 42.48 -26.89
N ILE A 296 -65.26 41.62 -27.66
CA ILE A 296 -64.13 42.01 -28.50
C ILE A 296 -64.57 43.03 -29.58
N SER A 297 -65.71 42.80 -30.24
CA SER A 297 -66.20 43.74 -31.26
C SER A 297 -66.62 45.10 -30.68
N ARG A 298 -66.85 45.17 -29.36
CA ARG A 298 -67.08 46.40 -28.60
C ARG A 298 -65.81 47.02 -28.00
N GLY A 299 -64.63 46.47 -28.29
CA GLY A 299 -63.35 47.06 -27.92
C GLY A 299 -62.72 46.48 -26.64
N VAL A 300 -63.31 45.46 -26.03
CA VAL A 300 -62.67 44.77 -24.90
C VAL A 300 -61.42 44.02 -25.39
N PRO A 301 -60.24 44.21 -24.78
CA PRO A 301 -59.01 43.53 -25.21
C PRO A 301 -59.15 42.00 -25.14
N PRO A 302 -58.85 41.25 -26.21
CA PRO A 302 -58.96 39.78 -26.20
C PRO A 302 -58.15 39.10 -25.09
N LYS A 303 -56.99 39.67 -24.71
CA LYS A 303 -56.15 39.17 -23.61
C LYS A 303 -56.84 39.16 -22.24
N ARG A 304 -57.91 39.94 -22.06
CA ARG A 304 -58.69 40.06 -20.81
C ARG A 304 -59.92 39.16 -20.81
N LEU A 305 -60.10 38.30 -21.81
CA LEU A 305 -61.31 37.50 -21.97
C LEU A 305 -61.00 36.01 -21.96
N VAL A 306 -61.80 35.24 -21.24
CA VAL A 306 -61.77 33.78 -21.24
C VAL A 306 -63.18 33.29 -21.49
N ALA A 307 -63.35 32.32 -22.40
CA ALA A 307 -64.61 31.60 -22.58
C ALA A 307 -64.46 30.18 -22.05
N ALA A 308 -65.38 29.76 -21.20
CA ALA A 308 -65.48 28.38 -20.71
C ALA A 308 -66.91 27.87 -20.91
N GLY A 309 -67.06 26.63 -21.34
CA GLY A 309 -68.35 25.93 -21.33
C GLY A 309 -68.31 24.82 -20.30
N TYR A 310 -69.38 24.67 -19.52
CA TYR A 310 -69.50 23.64 -18.47
C TYR A 310 -70.59 22.61 -18.76
N GLY A 311 -71.31 22.75 -19.87
CA GLY A 311 -72.51 21.96 -20.15
C GLY A 311 -73.49 22.00 -18.98
N GLU A 312 -73.99 20.82 -18.62
CA GLU A 312 -74.98 20.61 -17.56
C GLU A 312 -74.37 20.31 -16.19
N PHE A 313 -73.05 20.20 -16.10
CA PHE A 313 -72.33 19.65 -14.93
C PHE A 313 -72.08 20.66 -13.79
N GLN A 314 -72.61 21.87 -13.91
CA GLN A 314 -72.62 22.88 -12.84
C GLN A 314 -74.02 23.52 -12.73
N PRO A 315 -75.04 22.77 -12.28
CA PRO A 315 -76.38 23.31 -12.10
C PRO A 315 -76.42 24.31 -10.92
N LEU A 316 -77.26 25.34 -11.04
CA LEU A 316 -77.64 26.19 -9.89
C LEU A 316 -78.79 25.57 -9.09
N ASP A 317 -79.60 24.75 -9.76
CA ASP A 317 -80.75 24.07 -9.19
C ASP A 317 -80.82 22.65 -9.74
N ASP A 318 -80.70 21.64 -8.88
CA ASP A 318 -80.76 20.23 -9.25
C ASP A 318 -82.20 19.78 -9.61
N GLY A 319 -83.19 20.66 -9.46
CA GLY A 319 -84.57 20.42 -9.83
C GLY A 319 -84.77 20.14 -11.32
N THR A 320 -85.86 19.44 -11.63
CA THR A 320 -86.24 19.06 -13.00
C THR A 320 -87.46 19.83 -13.52
N SER A 321 -87.91 20.87 -12.82
CA SER A 321 -88.96 21.77 -13.30
C SER A 321 -88.45 22.66 -14.45
N GLU A 322 -89.36 23.27 -15.21
CA GLU A 322 -88.95 24.18 -16.28
C GLU A 322 -88.29 25.45 -15.70
N GLU A 323 -88.71 25.89 -14.52
CA GLU A 323 -88.07 26.99 -13.80
C GLU A 323 -86.63 26.64 -13.40
N ALA A 324 -86.40 25.42 -12.87
CA ALA A 324 -85.07 24.94 -12.52
C ALA A 324 -84.15 24.88 -13.76
N ARG A 325 -84.66 24.32 -14.85
CA ARG A 325 -83.94 24.26 -16.13
C ARG A 325 -83.63 25.64 -16.69
N ARG A 326 -84.58 26.58 -16.65
CA ARG A 326 -84.36 27.97 -17.09
C ARG A 326 -83.23 28.62 -16.29
N ARG A 327 -83.20 28.42 -14.96
CA ARG A 327 -82.11 28.93 -14.10
C ARG A 327 -80.76 28.32 -14.43
N ASN A 328 -80.71 27.04 -14.81
CA ASN A 328 -79.48 26.36 -15.18
C ASN A 328 -78.93 26.80 -16.55
N ARG A 329 -79.82 27.08 -17.51
CA ARG A 329 -79.48 27.66 -18.82
C ARG A 329 -79.06 29.13 -18.66
N ARG A 330 -77.78 29.38 -18.42
CA ARG A 330 -77.28 30.74 -18.15
C ARG A 330 -75.89 31.00 -18.73
N ILE A 331 -75.55 32.28 -18.81
CA ILE A 331 -74.17 32.75 -18.95
C ILE A 331 -73.78 33.45 -17.66
N GLU A 332 -72.65 33.07 -17.07
CA GLU A 332 -72.07 33.78 -15.94
C GLU A 332 -70.86 34.60 -16.40
N LEU A 333 -70.75 35.84 -15.94
CA LEU A 333 -69.59 36.70 -16.14
C LEU A 333 -68.96 36.99 -14.79
N LYS A 334 -67.67 36.68 -14.64
CA LYS A 334 -66.92 36.88 -13.40
C LYS A 334 -65.52 37.44 -13.67
N LEU A 335 -65.03 38.27 -12.76
CA LEU A 335 -63.65 38.76 -12.78
C LEU A 335 -62.77 37.83 -11.96
N THR A 336 -61.69 37.33 -12.57
CA THR A 336 -60.69 36.45 -11.94
C THR A 336 -59.28 36.90 -12.28
N ASN A 337 -58.29 36.36 -11.59
CA ASN A 337 -56.90 36.39 -12.05
C ASN A 337 -56.63 35.23 -13.02
N ARG A 338 -55.61 35.40 -13.86
CA ARG A 338 -55.10 34.36 -14.73
C ARG A 338 -54.21 33.36 -13.99
#